data_AF-A0A365UAK4-F1
#
_entry.id   AF-A0A365UAK4-F1
#
_cell.length_a   1.000
_cell.length_b   1.000
_cell.length_c   1.000
_cell.angle_alpha   90.00
_cell.angle_beta   90.00
_cell.angle_gamma   90.00
#
_symmetry.space_group_name_H-M   'P 1'
#
loop_
_entity.id
_entity.type
_entity.pdbx_description
1 polymer ?
#
loop_
_entity_poly.entity_id
_entity_poly.type
_entity_poly.pdbx_seq_one_letter_code
_entity_poly.pdbx_strand_id
1 'polypeptide(L)'
;MRFRSEAALALFLLATPVAAQEVNCAEAVTQIELTFCAEQAWLRADEDLNLAWSLAVEQARAIQSALPADAPVDIEEDLRRAQRVWIDFRDLACAAESHMAWGGSMAPMLVYACRERLTRQRTADLRLFGEVN
;
A
#
# COMPACT_ATOMS: atom_id res chain seq x y z
N MET A 1 7.55 -68.50 18.66
CA MET A 1 6.57 -67.46 18.30
C MET A 1 7.17 -66.64 17.17
N ARG A 2 6.50 -66.57 16.00
CA ARG A 2 6.96 -65.86 14.80
C ARG A 2 6.38 -64.44 14.82
N PHE A 3 7.22 -63.42 14.93
CA PHE A 3 6.79 -62.03 14.73
C PHE A 3 6.69 -61.75 13.22
N ARG A 4 5.50 -61.37 12.75
CA ARG A 4 5.26 -60.92 11.37
C ARG A 4 5.39 -59.40 11.36
N SER A 5 6.34 -58.88 10.58
CA SER A 5 6.44 -57.45 10.26
C SER A 5 5.34 -57.07 9.27
N GLU A 6 4.45 -56.17 9.68
CA GLU A 6 3.57 -55.45 8.75
C GLU A 6 4.23 -54.13 8.38
N ALA A 7 4.70 -54.03 7.14
CA ALA A 7 5.23 -52.79 6.58
C ALA A 7 4.05 -51.86 6.25
N ALA A 8 3.85 -50.82 7.07
CA ALA A 8 2.91 -49.75 6.77
C ALA A 8 3.47 -48.88 5.63
N LEU A 9 2.82 -48.94 4.46
CA LEU A 9 3.15 -48.11 3.30
C LEU A 9 2.59 -46.70 3.49
N ALA A 10 3.42 -45.76 3.92
CA ALA A 10 3.06 -44.35 4.04
C ALA A 10 2.96 -43.71 2.63
N LEU A 11 1.75 -43.32 2.24
CA LEU A 11 1.47 -42.57 1.01
C LEU A 11 1.85 -41.09 1.22
N PHE A 12 3.04 -40.69 0.79
CA PHE A 12 3.45 -39.28 0.75
C PHE A 12 2.70 -38.55 -0.37
N LEU A 13 1.74 -37.69 0.00
CA LEU A 13 1.14 -36.70 -0.89
C LEU A 13 2.19 -35.64 -1.24
N LEU A 14 2.79 -35.75 -2.43
CA LEU A 14 3.63 -34.72 -3.02
C LEU A 14 2.72 -33.55 -3.46
N ALA A 15 2.58 -32.54 -2.60
CA ALA A 15 2.01 -31.27 -3.01
C ALA A 15 3.01 -30.55 -3.93
N THR A 16 2.79 -30.60 -5.23
CA THR A 16 3.56 -29.80 -6.19
C THR A 16 3.11 -28.34 -6.08
N PRO A 17 4.04 -27.36 -5.99
CA PRO A 17 3.67 -25.96 -6.02
C PRO A 17 3.05 -25.66 -7.39
N VAL A 18 1.80 -25.22 -7.39
CA VAL A 18 1.19 -24.66 -8.59
C VAL A 18 1.92 -23.34 -8.87
N ALA A 19 2.56 -23.23 -10.02
CA ALA A 19 3.18 -21.97 -10.44
C ALA A 19 2.06 -20.92 -10.59
N ALA A 20 2.16 -19.82 -9.85
CA ALA A 20 1.30 -18.67 -10.05
C ALA A 20 1.54 -18.13 -11.47
N GLN A 21 0.49 -17.95 -12.27
CA GLN A 21 0.61 -17.25 -13.54
C GLN A 21 0.99 -15.79 -13.28
N GLU A 22 2.03 -15.31 -13.96
CA GLU A 22 2.35 -13.88 -13.96
C GLU A 22 1.26 -13.12 -14.74
N VAL A 23 0.64 -12.13 -14.09
CA VAL A 23 -0.41 -11.31 -14.71
C VAL A 23 0.24 -10.20 -15.54
N ASN A 24 -0.01 -10.19 -16.86
CA ASN A 24 0.38 -9.08 -17.73
C ASN A 24 -0.63 -7.93 -17.62
N CYS A 25 -0.31 -6.90 -16.84
CA CYS A 25 -1.22 -5.76 -16.65
C CYS A 25 -1.47 -4.91 -17.91
N ALA A 26 -0.67 -5.06 -18.96
CA ALA A 26 -0.95 -4.40 -20.24
C ALA A 26 -2.07 -5.10 -21.04
N GLU A 27 -2.37 -6.37 -20.73
CA GLU A 27 -3.32 -7.21 -21.48
C GLU A 27 -4.41 -7.80 -20.57
N ALA A 28 -4.49 -7.35 -19.31
CA ALA A 28 -5.48 -7.83 -18.34
C ALA A 28 -6.91 -7.56 -18.83
N VAL A 29 -7.75 -8.60 -18.83
CA VAL A 29 -9.16 -8.51 -19.29
C VAL A 29 -10.15 -9.04 -18.28
N THR A 30 -9.74 -9.97 -17.42
CA THR A 30 -10.63 -10.48 -16.37
C THR A 30 -10.66 -9.50 -15.20
N GLN A 31 -11.80 -9.41 -14.51
CA GLN A 31 -11.92 -8.51 -13.36
C GLN A 31 -10.91 -8.82 -12.25
N ILE A 32 -10.51 -10.08 -12.09
CA ILE A 32 -9.49 -10.48 -11.10
C ILE A 32 -8.13 -9.91 -11.48
N GLU A 33 -7.71 -10.07 -12.74
CA GLU A 33 -6.45 -9.51 -13.24
C GLU A 33 -6.45 -7.98 -13.17
N LEU A 34 -7.56 -7.34 -13.57
CA LEU A 34 -7.71 -5.88 -13.49
C LEU A 34 -7.60 -5.37 -12.05
N THR A 35 -8.23 -6.06 -11.10
CA THR A 35 -8.14 -5.71 -9.67
C THR A 35 -6.72 -5.88 -9.15
N PHE A 36 -6.05 -6.98 -9.49
CA PHE A 36 -4.65 -7.21 -9.15
C PHE A 36 -3.75 -6.10 -9.72
N CYS A 37 -3.94 -5.71 -10.98
CA CYS A 37 -3.15 -4.65 -11.59
C CYS A 37 -3.39 -3.28 -10.96
N ALA A 38 -4.62 -2.97 -10.54
CA ALA A 38 -4.92 -1.76 -9.78
C ALA A 38 -4.21 -1.76 -8.40
N GLU A 39 -4.19 -2.90 -7.70
CA GLU A 39 -3.43 -3.05 -6.46
C GLU A 39 -1.93 -2.78 -6.68
N GLN A 40 -1.34 -3.38 -7.71
CA GLN A 40 0.07 -3.19 -8.03
C GLN A 40 0.39 -1.74 -8.43
N ALA A 41 -0.53 -1.04 -9.09
CA ALA A 41 -0.38 0.38 -9.38
C ALA A 41 -0.39 1.22 -8.10
N TRP A 42 -1.30 0.93 -7.16
CA TRP A 42 -1.32 1.59 -5.86
C TRP A 42 -0.04 1.32 -5.05
N LEU A 43 0.44 0.07 -5.00
CA LEU A 43 1.67 -0.28 -4.27
C LEU A 43 2.89 0.50 -4.77
N ARG A 44 3.05 0.63 -6.10
CA ARG A 44 4.12 1.48 -6.68
C ARG A 44 3.96 2.95 -6.29
N ALA A 45 2.74 3.48 -6.29
CA ALA A 45 2.50 4.84 -5.83
C ALA A 45 2.82 5.00 -4.33
N ASP A 46 2.58 3.96 -3.52
CA ASP A 46 2.88 3.96 -2.08
C ASP A 46 4.39 3.93 -1.82
N GLU A 47 5.17 3.21 -2.62
CA GLU A 47 6.64 3.28 -2.61
C GLU A 47 7.12 4.73 -2.85
N ASP A 48 6.58 5.40 -3.88
CA ASP A 48 6.89 6.80 -4.17
C ASP A 48 6.53 7.74 -3.00
N LEU A 49 5.39 7.50 -2.35
CA LEU A 49 4.95 8.26 -1.17
C LEU A 49 5.92 8.08 0.00
N ASN A 50 6.40 6.87 0.26
CA ASN A 50 7.33 6.62 1.36
C ASN A 50 8.70 7.27 1.13
N LEU A 51 9.15 7.36 -0.12
CA LEU A 51 10.32 8.17 -0.49
C LEU A 51 10.10 9.66 -0.20
N ALA A 52 8.97 10.23 -0.67
CA ALA A 52 8.62 11.63 -0.42
C ALA A 52 8.42 11.93 1.07
N TRP A 53 7.87 10.99 1.84
CA TRP A 53 7.70 11.09 3.29
C TRP A 53 9.05 11.27 4.00
N SER A 54 10.08 10.55 3.56
CA SER A 54 11.40 10.63 4.17
C SER A 54 12.00 12.02 3.98
N LEU A 55 11.90 12.58 2.77
CA LEU A 55 12.32 13.95 2.45
C LEU A 55 11.56 15.00 3.30
N ALA A 56 10.25 14.83 3.43
CA ALA A 56 9.42 15.72 4.24
C ALA A 56 9.82 15.69 5.72
N VAL A 57 10.14 14.51 6.29
CA VAL A 57 10.61 14.40 7.69
C VAL A 57 11.98 15.05 7.87
N GLU A 58 12.90 14.89 6.92
CA GLU A 58 14.20 15.55 6.94
C GLU A 58 14.05 17.07 6.93
N GLN A 59 13.20 17.60 6.05
CA GLN A 59 12.92 19.04 6.00
C GLN A 59 12.25 19.55 7.28
N ALA A 60 11.30 18.80 7.85
CA ALA A 60 10.67 19.15 9.13
C ALA A 60 11.72 19.32 10.24
N ARG A 61 12.68 18.40 10.32
CA ARG A 61 13.80 18.46 11.27
C ARG A 61 14.72 19.64 11.00
N ALA A 62 15.04 19.91 9.73
CA ALA A 62 15.86 21.05 9.34
C ALA A 62 15.23 22.37 9.79
N ILE A 63 13.93 22.57 9.50
CA ILE A 63 13.19 23.76 9.94
C ILE A 63 13.19 23.84 11.47
N GLN A 64 12.87 22.75 12.18
CA GLN A 64 12.83 22.72 13.64
C GLN A 64 14.17 23.15 14.25
N SER A 65 15.29 22.68 13.69
CA SER A 65 16.64 23.01 14.18
C SER A 65 17.05 24.47 13.98
N ALA A 66 16.39 25.19 13.08
CA ALA A 66 16.61 26.61 12.85
C ALA A 66 15.77 27.51 13.78
N LEU A 67 14.84 26.94 14.55
CA LEU A 67 14.01 27.68 15.50
C LEU A 67 14.69 27.86 16.86
N PRO A 68 14.29 28.88 17.64
CA PRO A 68 14.64 28.96 19.06
C PRO A 68 14.23 27.69 19.82
N ALA A 69 15.02 27.31 20.82
CA ALA A 69 14.79 26.08 21.59
C ALA A 69 13.46 26.07 22.38
N ASP A 70 12.90 27.25 22.65
CA ASP A 70 11.62 27.46 23.32
C ASP A 70 10.46 27.73 22.37
N ALA A 71 10.66 27.55 21.06
CA ALA A 71 9.58 27.66 20.08
C ALA A 71 8.46 26.64 20.40
N PRO A 72 7.19 27.09 20.53
CA PRO A 72 6.08 26.23 20.97
C PRO A 72 5.51 25.39 19.82
N VAL A 73 6.38 24.75 19.03
CA VAL A 73 6.00 23.94 17.86
C VAL A 73 6.84 22.67 17.78
N ASP A 74 6.23 21.58 17.31
CA ASP A 74 6.90 20.32 16.95
C ASP A 74 6.50 19.95 15.52
N ILE A 75 7.33 20.37 14.56
CA ILE A 75 7.00 20.27 13.13
C ILE A 75 6.97 18.80 12.67
N GLU A 76 7.86 17.95 13.20
CA GLU A 76 7.87 16.52 12.84
C GLU A 76 6.63 15.81 13.39
N GLU A 77 6.23 16.10 14.64
CA GLU A 77 5.02 15.50 15.21
C GLU A 77 3.76 15.99 14.49
N ASP A 78 3.65 17.27 14.15
CA ASP A 78 2.53 17.79 13.37
C ASP A 78 2.43 17.11 11.99
N LEU A 79 3.57 16.93 11.30
CA LEU A 79 3.64 16.21 10.03
C LEU A 79 3.20 14.74 10.18
N ARG A 80 3.64 14.04 11.24
CA ARG A 80 3.25 12.65 11.55
C ARG A 80 1.76 12.52 11.83
N ARG A 81 1.19 13.44 12.61
CA ARG A 81 -0.24 13.47 12.90
C ARG A 81 -1.06 13.71 11.64
N ALA A 82 -0.66 14.67 10.81
CA ALA A 82 -1.30 14.93 9.52
C ALA A 82 -1.28 13.70 8.61
N GLN A 83 -0.15 12.99 8.53
CA GLN A 83 -0.03 11.78 7.70
C GLN A 83 -0.95 10.65 8.18
N ARG A 84 -1.06 10.43 9.49
CA ARG A 84 -1.96 9.41 10.06
C ARG A 84 -3.43 9.73 9.76
N VAL A 85 -3.85 10.97 9.98
CA VAL A 85 -5.22 11.41 9.64
C VAL A 85 -5.49 11.30 8.15
N TRP A 86 -4.50 11.59 7.30
CA TRP A 86 -4.62 11.41 5.86
C TRP A 86 -4.86 9.94 5.45
N ILE A 87 -4.23 8.97 6.13
CA ILE A 87 -4.47 7.54 5.86
C ILE A 87 -5.94 7.18 6.13
N ASP A 88 -6.48 7.61 7.27
CA ASP A 88 -7.89 7.38 7.62
C ASP A 88 -8.83 8.04 6.59
N PHE A 89 -8.54 9.29 6.21
CA PHE A 89 -9.25 9.99 5.15
C PHE A 89 -9.23 9.21 3.83
N ARG A 90 -8.04 8.76 3.38
CA ARG A 90 -7.88 8.00 2.14
C ARG A 90 -8.73 6.75 2.17
N ASP A 91 -8.65 5.97 3.24
CA ASP A 91 -9.34 4.69 3.33
C ASP A 91 -10.86 4.86 3.40
N LEU A 92 -11.36 5.86 4.13
CA LEU A 92 -12.78 6.20 4.18
C LEU A 92 -13.29 6.72 2.83
N ALA A 93 -12.55 7.62 2.18
CA ALA A 93 -12.90 8.16 0.87
C ALA A 93 -12.97 7.05 -0.19
N CYS A 94 -11.96 6.17 -0.23
CA CYS A 94 -11.92 5.09 -1.21
C CYS A 94 -12.95 4.00 -0.95
N ALA A 95 -13.29 3.72 0.32
CA ALA A 95 -14.43 2.88 0.64
C ALA A 95 -15.72 3.49 0.09
N ALA A 96 -15.96 4.79 0.29
CA ALA A 96 -17.13 5.48 -0.24
C ALA A 96 -17.17 5.44 -1.78
N GLU A 97 -16.08 5.77 -2.47
CA GLU A 97 -15.99 5.74 -3.95
C GLU A 97 -16.29 4.35 -4.53
N SER A 98 -15.89 3.27 -3.85
CA SER A 98 -16.16 1.90 -4.30
C SER A 98 -17.64 1.55 -4.40
N HIS A 99 -18.52 2.27 -3.68
CA HIS A 99 -19.96 2.05 -3.71
C HIS A 99 -20.59 2.38 -5.08
N MET A 100 -19.87 3.06 -5.97
CA MET A 100 -20.28 3.19 -7.38
C MET A 100 -20.46 1.82 -8.07
N ALA A 101 -19.79 0.78 -7.58
CA ALA A 101 -19.92 -0.60 -8.04
C ALA A 101 -20.46 -1.54 -6.93
N TRP A 102 -21.35 -1.04 -6.06
CA TRP A 102 -21.87 -1.80 -4.92
C TRP A 102 -22.41 -3.19 -5.33
N GLY A 103 -21.93 -4.24 -4.64
CA GLY A 103 -22.30 -5.64 -4.92
C GLY A 103 -21.65 -6.24 -6.17
N GLY A 104 -20.88 -5.46 -6.93
CA GLY A 104 -20.19 -5.90 -8.14
C GLY A 104 -18.73 -6.27 -7.90
N SER A 105 -18.17 -7.10 -8.80
CA SER A 105 -16.76 -7.52 -8.76
C SER A 105 -15.77 -6.38 -9.04
N MET A 106 -16.25 -5.21 -9.49
CA MET A 106 -15.44 -4.02 -9.76
C MET A 106 -15.15 -3.17 -8.50
N ALA A 107 -15.90 -3.35 -7.40
CA ALA A 107 -15.74 -2.53 -6.20
C ALA A 107 -14.29 -2.54 -5.62
N PRO A 108 -13.60 -3.69 -5.49
CA PRO A 108 -12.21 -3.70 -5.00
C PRO A 108 -11.24 -2.96 -5.92
N MET A 109 -11.43 -3.07 -7.25
CA MET A 109 -10.61 -2.34 -8.22
C MET A 109 -10.76 -0.82 -8.06
N LEU A 110 -11.98 -0.34 -7.79
CA LEU A 110 -12.23 1.08 -7.52
C LEU A 110 -11.55 1.55 -6.22
N VAL A 111 -11.49 0.71 -5.18
CA VAL A 111 -10.74 1.03 -3.96
C VAL A 111 -9.26 1.28 -4.28
N TYR A 112 -8.63 0.36 -5.02
CA TYR A 112 -7.21 0.50 -5.36
C TYR A 112 -6.94 1.70 -6.29
N ALA A 113 -7.79 1.93 -7.29
CA ALA A 113 -7.67 3.09 -8.17
C ALA A 113 -7.79 4.42 -7.40
N CYS A 114 -8.72 4.52 -6.44
CA CYS A 114 -8.82 5.69 -5.57
C CYS A 114 -7.58 5.86 -4.70
N ARG A 115 -7.10 4.76 -4.09
CA ARG A 115 -5.90 4.78 -3.24
C ARG A 115 -4.68 5.25 -4.02
N GLU A 116 -4.48 4.74 -5.23
CA GLU A 116 -3.40 5.20 -6.12
C GLU A 116 -3.50 6.71 -6.34
N ARG A 117 -4.65 7.23 -6.78
CA ARG A 117 -4.85 8.66 -7.06
C ARG A 117 -4.54 9.53 -5.84
N LEU A 118 -5.09 9.19 -4.67
CA LEU A 118 -4.88 9.96 -3.45
C LEU A 118 -3.44 9.85 -2.95
N THR A 119 -2.82 8.67 -3.05
CA THR A 119 -1.40 8.47 -2.72
C THR A 119 -0.52 9.36 -3.61
N ARG A 120 -0.73 9.40 -4.94
CA ARG A 120 0.03 10.27 -5.85
C ARG A 120 -0.12 11.76 -5.50
N GLN A 121 -1.33 12.21 -5.15
CA GLN A 121 -1.56 13.57 -4.69
C GLN A 121 -0.75 13.87 -3.42
N ARG A 122 -0.82 12.97 -2.44
CA ARG A 122 -0.10 13.15 -1.19
C ARG A 122 1.42 13.13 -1.38
N THR A 123 1.93 12.30 -2.29
CA THR A 123 3.34 12.31 -2.68
C THR A 123 3.75 13.70 -3.19
N ALA A 124 2.93 14.33 -4.04
CA ALA A 124 3.22 15.68 -4.53
C ALA A 124 3.22 16.73 -3.40
N ASP A 125 2.25 16.66 -2.48
CA ASP A 125 2.20 17.56 -1.32
C ASP A 125 3.43 17.40 -0.40
N LEU A 126 3.87 16.15 -0.17
CA LEU A 126 5.05 15.85 0.63
C LEU A 126 6.34 16.32 -0.05
N ARG A 127 6.47 16.12 -1.38
CA ARG A 127 7.60 16.64 -2.15
C ARG A 127 7.64 18.16 -2.14
N LEU A 128 6.50 18.83 -2.29
CA LEU A 128 6.45 20.30 -2.20
C LEU A 128 6.97 20.80 -0.84
N PHE A 129 6.65 20.10 0.24
CA PHE A 129 7.18 20.44 1.56
C PHE A 129 8.65 20.03 1.75
N GLY A 130 9.07 18.87 1.23
CA GLY A 130 10.39 18.29 1.49
C GLY A 130 11.51 18.67 0.52
N GLU A 131 11.19 19.04 -0.72
CA GLU A 131 12.15 19.32 -1.80
C GLU A 131 12.37 20.83 -2.03
N VAL A 132 12.21 21.65 -0.99
CA VAL A 132 12.36 23.10 -1.12
C VAL A 132 13.84 23.45 -1.41
N ASN A 133 14.09 24.06 -2.58
CA ASN A 133 15.37 24.68 -2.97
C ASN A 133 15.67 25.93 -2.14
#